data_AF-A0A7M5VE59-F1
#
_entry.id   AF-A0A7M5VE59-F1
#
_cell.length_a   1.000
_cell.length_b   1.000
_cell.length_c   1.000
_cell.angle_alpha   90.00
_cell.angle_beta   90.00
_cell.angle_gamma   90.00
#
_symmetry.space_group_name_H-M   'P 1'
#
loop_
_entity.id
_entity.type
_entity.pdbx_description
1 polymer ?
#
loop_
_entity_poly.entity_id
_entity_poly.type
_entity_poly.pdbx_seq_one_letter_code
_entity_poly.pdbx_strand_id
1 'polypeptide(L)'
;MVLSIKFQPIRCDSCNLYRKTLLKISSRQKNVLSSAVKKTRPLSSCNKRQLRKRLFENKSQIRELQKQKRKLEKQVARSVKRDGIQLEKSTHKLVSRLSKTCPFPKDSVMYLLWEQQRKACRLSKMKSMRWHPIIIRWCLGIYLKSPGAYDHIRDTGFLKLPHRTTLNQYTNFTDIGTGYNPDVIKRLYDDYKLDDMPEGHRICTLLFDEMKIF
;
A
#
# COMPACT_ATOMS: atom_id res chain seq x y z
N MET A 1 48.81 49.54 -31.69
CA MET A 1 47.94 49.61 -30.50
C MET A 1 46.54 50.00 -30.95
N VAL A 2 45.61 49.05 -31.02
CA VAL A 2 44.19 49.34 -31.32
C VAL A 2 43.40 49.03 -30.05
N LEU A 3 42.97 50.08 -29.34
CA LEU A 3 42.11 49.98 -28.16
C LEU A 3 40.71 49.54 -28.61
N SER A 4 40.36 48.27 -28.36
CA SER A 4 38.98 47.80 -28.49
C SER A 4 38.12 48.40 -27.36
N ILE A 5 37.45 49.51 -27.65
CA ILE A 5 36.44 50.09 -26.78
C ILE A 5 35.21 49.17 -26.81
N LYS A 6 35.02 48.37 -25.75
CA LYS A 6 33.79 47.62 -25.54
C LYS A 6 32.68 48.61 -25.17
N PHE A 7 31.85 49.00 -26.13
CA PHE A 7 30.57 49.64 -25.86
C PHE A 7 29.70 48.69 -25.04
N GLN A 8 29.57 48.93 -23.74
CA GLN A 8 28.50 48.32 -22.97
C GLN A 8 27.22 49.11 -23.23
N PRO A 9 26.14 48.48 -23.74
CA PRO A 9 24.90 49.20 -23.94
C PRO A 9 24.38 49.66 -22.58
N ILE A 10 24.20 50.96 -22.42
CA ILE A 10 23.54 51.57 -21.26
C ILE A 10 22.13 51.01 -21.24
N ARG A 11 21.85 50.17 -20.25
CA ARG A 11 20.52 49.59 -20.04
C ARG A 11 19.76 50.53 -19.12
N CYS A 12 18.49 50.77 -19.39
CA CYS A 12 17.66 51.56 -18.48
C CYS A 12 17.50 50.85 -17.12
N ASP A 13 17.22 51.63 -16.07
CA ASP A 13 17.17 51.15 -14.69
C ASP A 13 16.13 50.05 -14.49
N SER A 14 14.98 50.15 -15.15
CA SER A 14 13.95 49.11 -15.14
C SER A 14 14.46 47.78 -15.70
N CYS A 15 15.19 47.80 -16.83
CA CYS A 15 15.81 46.60 -17.39
C CYS A 15 16.89 46.02 -16.47
N ASN A 16 17.60 46.84 -15.69
CA ASN A 16 18.61 46.36 -14.75
C ASN A 16 17.97 45.72 -13.50
N LEU A 17 16.85 46.30 -13.03
CA LEU A 17 16.06 45.82 -11.91
C LEU A 17 15.50 44.40 -12.18
N TYR A 18 14.92 44.18 -13.36
CA TYR A 18 14.34 42.89 -13.72
C TYR A 18 15.36 41.87 -14.27
N ARG A 19 16.61 42.28 -14.57
CA ARG A 19 17.62 41.41 -15.19
C ARG A 19 17.91 40.16 -14.37
N LYS A 20 18.11 40.32 -13.06
CA LYS A 20 18.37 39.17 -12.15
C LYS A 20 17.20 38.19 -12.18
N THR A 21 15.98 38.70 -12.20
CA THR A 21 14.75 37.91 -12.27
C THR A 21 14.60 37.20 -13.61
N LEU A 22 14.81 37.90 -14.73
CA LEU A 22 14.77 37.34 -16.08
C LEU A 22 15.86 36.28 -16.32
N LEU A 23 17.08 36.49 -15.80
CA LEU A 23 18.16 35.50 -15.86
C LEU A 23 17.83 34.26 -15.02
N LYS A 24 17.23 34.43 -13.82
CA LYS A 24 16.75 33.30 -13.01
C LYS A 24 15.63 32.53 -13.73
N ILE A 25 14.69 33.22 -14.38
CA ILE A 25 13.62 32.58 -15.17
C ILE A 25 14.20 31.80 -16.36
N SER A 26 15.14 32.40 -17.11
CA SER A 26 15.81 31.75 -18.24
C SER A 26 16.63 30.54 -17.82
N SER A 27 17.37 30.65 -16.71
CA SER A 27 18.13 29.54 -16.12
C SER A 27 17.20 28.40 -15.67
N ARG A 28 16.09 28.72 -15.00
CA ARG A 28 15.07 27.73 -14.61
C ARG A 28 14.46 27.03 -15.81
N GLN A 29 14.12 27.76 -16.88
CA GLN A 29 13.59 27.15 -18.11
C GLN A 29 14.61 26.21 -18.78
N LYS A 30 15.89 26.61 -18.84
CA LYS A 30 16.98 25.74 -19.34
C LYS A 30 17.16 24.48 -18.48
N ASN A 31 17.09 24.61 -17.15
CA ASN A 31 17.19 23.48 -16.23
C ASN A 31 15.97 22.55 -16.27
N VAL A 32 14.76 23.08 -16.48
CA VAL A 32 13.55 22.28 -16.70
C VAL A 32 13.63 21.46 -17.98
N LEU A 33 14.29 21.98 -19.03
CA LEU A 33 14.55 21.28 -20.29
C LEU A 33 15.66 20.23 -20.18
N SER A 34 16.68 20.44 -19.35
CA SER A 34 17.83 19.54 -19.20
C SER A 34 17.66 18.46 -18.11
N SER A 35 16.79 18.68 -17.12
CA SER A 35 16.59 17.73 -16.03
C SER A 35 15.95 16.41 -16.49
N ALA A 36 16.44 15.30 -15.94
CA ALA A 36 15.88 13.98 -16.17
C ALA A 36 14.40 13.93 -15.75
N VAL A 37 13.56 13.38 -16.62
CA VAL A 37 12.11 13.41 -16.44
C VAL A 37 11.71 12.42 -15.33
N LYS A 38 11.45 12.91 -14.12
CA LYS A 38 10.96 12.07 -13.00
C LYS A 38 9.65 11.37 -13.38
N LYS A 39 9.50 10.07 -13.10
CA LYS A 39 8.31 9.27 -13.46
C LYS A 39 7.00 9.78 -12.85
N THR A 40 7.07 10.44 -11.69
CA THR A 40 5.93 11.01 -10.95
C THR A 40 5.41 12.33 -11.50
N ARG A 41 6.12 12.97 -12.45
CA ARG A 41 5.72 14.28 -12.97
C ARG A 41 4.53 14.15 -13.95
N PRO A 42 3.44 14.91 -13.79
CA PRO A 42 2.25 14.80 -14.63
C PRO A 42 2.55 15.05 -16.10
N LEU A 43 1.92 14.27 -16.98
CA LEU A 43 2.14 14.30 -18.44
C LEU A 43 1.83 15.67 -19.04
N SER A 44 0.84 16.38 -18.50
CA SER A 44 0.44 17.75 -18.90
C SER A 44 1.57 18.78 -18.76
N SER A 45 2.52 18.54 -17.85
CA SER A 45 3.64 19.44 -17.59
C SER A 45 4.91 19.10 -18.38
N CYS A 46 4.86 18.11 -19.29
CA CYS A 46 6.02 17.62 -20.03
C CYS A 46 6.05 18.18 -21.46
N ASN A 47 7.25 18.55 -21.94
CA ASN A 47 7.45 19.02 -23.31
C ASN A 47 7.44 17.86 -24.32
N LYS A 48 7.18 18.13 -25.60
CA LYS A 48 7.08 17.12 -26.69
C LYS A 48 8.28 16.16 -26.76
N ARG A 49 9.51 16.66 -26.57
CA ARG A 49 10.74 15.84 -26.51
C ARG A 49 10.75 14.88 -25.30
N GLN A 50 10.33 15.37 -24.14
CA GLN A 50 10.24 14.59 -22.89
C GLN A 50 9.19 13.48 -23.01
N LEU A 51 8.05 13.77 -23.63
CA LEU A 51 7.01 12.78 -23.92
C LEU A 51 7.50 11.67 -24.85
N ARG A 52 8.22 12.01 -25.93
CA ARG A 52 8.83 11.02 -26.85
C ARG A 52 9.82 10.11 -26.13
N LYS A 53 10.67 10.68 -25.25
CA LYS A 53 11.63 9.91 -24.46
C LYS A 53 10.93 8.93 -23.50
N ARG A 54 9.92 9.38 -22.75
CA ARG A 54 9.10 8.52 -21.88
C ARG A 54 8.40 7.40 -22.65
N LEU A 55 7.83 7.71 -23.83
CA LEU A 55 7.20 6.71 -24.68
C LEU A 55 8.19 5.63 -25.13
N PHE A 56 9.41 6.03 -25.50
CA PHE A 56 10.47 5.11 -25.87
C PHE A 56 10.89 4.21 -24.69
N GLU A 57 11.12 4.81 -23.51
CA GLU A 57 11.46 4.09 -22.28
C GLU A 57 10.35 3.10 -21.89
N ASN A 58 9.09 3.52 -21.89
CA ASN A 58 7.94 2.64 -21.59
C ASN A 58 7.83 1.49 -22.60
N LYS A 59 7.99 1.76 -23.91
CA LYS A 59 8.00 0.70 -24.93
C LYS A 59 9.16 -0.27 -24.73
N SER A 60 10.33 0.23 -24.30
CA SER A 60 11.46 -0.64 -23.97
C SER A 60 11.18 -1.52 -22.75
N GLN A 61 10.59 -0.95 -21.69
CA GLN A 61 10.20 -1.70 -20.49
C GLN A 61 9.15 -2.76 -20.81
N ILE A 62 8.16 -2.45 -21.65
CA ILE A 62 7.15 -3.42 -22.10
C ILE A 62 7.81 -4.60 -22.81
N ARG A 63 8.75 -4.33 -23.73
CA ARG A 63 9.48 -5.39 -24.44
C ARG A 63 10.30 -6.28 -23.49
N GLU A 64 10.97 -5.67 -22.52
CA GLU A 64 11.77 -6.41 -21.53
C GLU A 64 10.88 -7.27 -20.63
N LEU A 65 9.78 -6.72 -20.10
CA LEU A 65 8.82 -7.47 -19.29
C LEU A 65 8.18 -8.63 -20.08
N GLN A 66 7.86 -8.43 -21.37
CA GLN A 66 7.37 -9.51 -22.23
C GLN A 66 8.42 -10.61 -22.42
N LYS A 67 9.70 -10.25 -22.57
CA LYS A 67 10.80 -11.22 -22.67
C LYS A 67 10.96 -12.01 -21.37
N GLN A 68 10.88 -11.36 -20.21
CA GLN A 68 10.93 -12.00 -18.90
C GLN A 68 9.75 -12.94 -18.68
N LYS A 69 8.52 -12.51 -19.03
CA LYS A 69 7.32 -13.36 -18.98
C LYS A 69 7.50 -14.63 -19.81
N ARG A 70 7.95 -14.51 -21.06
CA ARG A 70 8.24 -15.66 -21.94
C ARG A 70 9.32 -16.58 -21.36
N LYS A 71 10.35 -16.03 -20.72
CA LYS A 71 11.41 -16.82 -20.07
C LYS A 71 10.86 -17.62 -18.89
N LEU A 72 10.06 -16.98 -18.03
CA LEU A 72 9.41 -17.63 -16.89
C LEU A 72 8.43 -18.71 -17.34
N GLU A 73 7.58 -18.44 -18.35
CA GLU A 73 6.67 -19.44 -18.91
C GLU A 73 7.43 -20.68 -19.44
N LYS A 74 8.56 -20.47 -20.11
CA LYS A 74 9.44 -21.56 -20.55
C LYS A 74 10.06 -22.31 -19.37
N GLN A 75 10.48 -21.63 -18.31
CA GLN A 75 11.02 -22.27 -17.11
C GLN A 75 9.95 -23.11 -16.41
N VAL A 76 8.73 -22.58 -16.23
CA VAL A 76 7.60 -23.32 -15.68
C VAL A 76 7.30 -24.56 -16.52
N ALA A 77 7.20 -24.43 -17.85
CA ALA A 77 6.97 -25.57 -18.73
C ALA A 77 8.08 -26.63 -18.65
N ARG A 78 9.35 -26.22 -18.49
CA ARG A 78 10.48 -27.14 -18.28
C ARG A 78 10.40 -27.85 -16.93
N SER A 79 10.05 -27.14 -15.87
CA SER A 79 9.89 -27.75 -14.54
C SER A 79 8.70 -28.69 -14.49
N VAL A 80 7.57 -28.33 -15.11
CA VAL A 80 6.42 -29.23 -15.25
C VAL A 80 6.77 -30.48 -16.06
N LYS A 81 7.63 -30.39 -17.07
CA LYS A 81 8.09 -31.57 -17.82
C LYS A 81 9.08 -32.45 -17.04
N ARG A 82 9.96 -31.86 -16.24
CA ARG A 82 10.98 -32.59 -15.46
C ARG A 82 10.40 -33.23 -14.21
N ASP A 83 9.65 -32.45 -13.45
CA ASP A 83 9.22 -32.78 -12.09
C ASP A 83 7.70 -33.00 -12.00
N GLY A 84 6.97 -32.77 -13.10
CA GLY A 84 5.52 -32.89 -13.10
C GLY A 84 5.08 -34.34 -13.14
N ILE A 85 4.26 -34.71 -12.16
CA ILE A 85 3.58 -36.01 -12.11
C ILE A 85 2.24 -35.85 -12.81
N GLN A 86 1.97 -36.72 -13.79
CA GLN A 86 0.71 -36.72 -14.51
C GLN A 86 -0.39 -37.30 -13.61
N LEU A 87 -1.26 -36.41 -13.10
CA LEU A 87 -2.36 -36.78 -12.21
C LEU A 87 -3.45 -37.56 -12.98
N GLU A 88 -3.78 -38.76 -12.51
CA GLU A 88 -4.86 -39.58 -13.07
C GLU A 88 -6.23 -38.88 -12.87
N LYS A 89 -7.21 -39.11 -13.76
CA LYS A 89 -8.56 -38.51 -13.67
C LYS A 89 -9.26 -38.78 -12.33
N SER A 90 -8.94 -39.90 -11.68
CA SER A 90 -9.38 -40.28 -10.33
C SER A 90 -8.84 -39.32 -9.26
N THR A 91 -7.55 -38.99 -9.31
CA THR A 91 -6.89 -38.04 -8.40
C THR A 91 -7.37 -36.61 -8.60
N HIS A 92 -7.72 -36.21 -9.82
CA HIS A 92 -8.35 -34.91 -10.07
C HIS A 92 -9.70 -34.78 -9.35
N LYS A 93 -10.50 -35.87 -9.28
CA LYS A 93 -11.72 -35.90 -8.48
C LYS A 93 -11.40 -35.81 -6.98
N LEU A 94 -10.37 -36.52 -6.50
CA LEU A 94 -9.93 -36.46 -5.10
C LEU A 94 -9.48 -35.04 -4.71
N VAL A 95 -8.60 -34.42 -5.49
CA VAL A 95 -8.14 -33.02 -5.28
C VAL A 95 -9.32 -32.05 -5.36
N SER A 96 -10.26 -32.26 -6.27
CA SER A 96 -11.49 -31.46 -6.35
C SER A 96 -12.45 -31.65 -5.17
N ARG A 97 -12.41 -32.82 -4.49
CA ARG A 97 -13.17 -33.09 -3.28
C ARG A 97 -12.46 -32.50 -2.06
N LEU A 98 -11.16 -32.70 -1.93
CA LEU A 98 -10.30 -32.14 -0.87
C LEU A 98 -10.35 -30.61 -0.85
N SER A 99 -10.40 -29.96 -2.01
CA SER A 99 -10.59 -28.51 -2.12
C SER A 99 -11.99 -28.02 -1.74
N LYS A 100 -12.99 -28.91 -1.70
CA LYS A 100 -14.37 -28.57 -1.28
C LYS A 100 -14.63 -28.88 0.20
N THR A 101 -13.98 -29.90 0.75
CA THR A 101 -14.12 -30.32 2.15
C THR A 101 -13.24 -29.48 3.05
N CYS A 102 -13.85 -28.79 4.03
CA CYS A 102 -13.11 -28.14 5.10
C CYS A 102 -12.74 -29.21 6.15
N PRO A 103 -11.46 -29.38 6.53
CA PRO A 103 -11.07 -30.35 7.56
C PRO A 103 -11.39 -29.85 8.99
N PHE A 104 -11.86 -28.61 9.15
CA PHE A 104 -12.10 -28.00 10.45
C PHE A 104 -13.58 -28.13 10.87
N PRO A 105 -13.86 -28.30 12.18
CA PRO A 105 -15.23 -28.26 12.72
C PRO A 105 -15.90 -26.92 12.40
N LYS A 106 -17.21 -26.94 12.09
CA LYS A 106 -17.95 -25.74 11.67
C LYS A 106 -17.90 -24.59 12.68
N ASP A 107 -17.82 -24.91 13.97
CA ASP A 107 -17.79 -23.92 15.05
C ASP A 107 -16.39 -23.35 15.32
N SER A 108 -15.37 -23.86 14.62
CA SER A 108 -13.99 -23.40 14.78
C SER A 108 -13.73 -22.08 14.04
N VAL A 109 -12.92 -21.21 14.65
CA VAL A 109 -12.37 -20.02 13.97
C VAL A 109 -11.59 -20.40 12.71
N MET A 110 -10.98 -21.59 12.68
CA MET A 110 -10.26 -22.11 11.50
C MET A 110 -11.22 -22.42 10.35
N TYR A 111 -12.42 -22.91 10.64
CA TYR A 111 -13.45 -23.11 9.64
C TYR A 111 -13.90 -21.78 9.04
N LEU A 112 -14.14 -20.78 9.91
CA LEU A 112 -14.50 -19.44 9.47
C LEU A 112 -13.40 -18.81 8.60
N LEU A 113 -12.13 -18.94 9.00
CA LEU A 113 -11.01 -18.46 8.20
C LEU A 113 -10.98 -19.14 6.83
N TRP A 114 -11.10 -20.47 6.80
CA TRP A 114 -11.14 -21.25 5.57
C TRP A 114 -12.27 -20.83 4.62
N GLU A 115 -13.47 -20.60 5.15
CA GLU A 115 -14.60 -20.14 4.37
C GLU A 115 -14.36 -18.75 3.76
N GLN A 116 -13.81 -17.83 4.54
CA GLN A 116 -13.46 -16.49 4.07
C GLN A 116 -12.34 -16.53 3.02
N GLN A 117 -11.35 -17.42 3.15
CA GLN A 117 -10.33 -17.66 2.13
C GLN A 117 -10.96 -18.15 0.82
N ARG A 118 -11.86 -19.14 0.90
CA ARG A 118 -12.58 -19.66 -0.28
C ARG A 118 -13.39 -18.57 -0.97
N LYS A 119 -14.10 -17.73 -0.21
CA LYS A 119 -14.87 -16.60 -0.73
C LYS A 119 -13.93 -15.61 -1.43
N ALA A 120 -12.81 -15.26 -0.80
CA ALA A 120 -11.81 -14.36 -1.38
C ALA A 120 -11.24 -14.93 -2.70
N CYS A 121 -10.88 -16.22 -2.75
CA CYS A 121 -10.33 -16.86 -3.95
C CYS A 121 -11.31 -16.92 -5.13
N ARG A 122 -12.62 -16.96 -4.87
CA ARG A 122 -13.65 -16.94 -5.93
C ARG A 122 -13.87 -15.56 -6.54
N LEU A 123 -13.48 -14.50 -5.82
CA LEU A 123 -13.64 -13.13 -6.29
C LEU A 123 -12.53 -12.77 -7.28
N SER A 124 -12.92 -12.17 -8.41
CA SER A 124 -11.97 -11.64 -9.39
C SER A 124 -11.20 -10.41 -8.87
N LYS A 125 -11.81 -9.64 -7.95
CA LYS A 125 -11.23 -8.43 -7.35
C LYS A 125 -11.33 -8.52 -5.83
N MET A 126 -10.19 -8.38 -5.13
CA MET A 126 -10.16 -8.37 -3.66
C MET A 126 -10.93 -7.18 -3.05
N LYS A 127 -11.06 -6.05 -3.77
CA LYS A 127 -11.75 -4.85 -3.27
C LYS A 127 -13.23 -5.06 -2.96
N SER A 128 -13.88 -6.06 -3.55
CA SER A 128 -15.29 -6.39 -3.28
C SER A 128 -15.47 -7.38 -2.13
N MET A 129 -14.39 -7.85 -1.51
CA MET A 129 -14.45 -8.82 -0.42
C MET A 129 -14.99 -8.16 0.86
N ARG A 130 -16.13 -8.64 1.34
CA ARG A 130 -16.69 -8.35 2.66
C ARG A 130 -16.25 -9.44 3.62
N TRP A 131 -15.31 -9.08 4.50
CA TRP A 131 -14.74 -9.95 5.52
C TRP A 131 -15.65 -10.10 6.73
N HIS A 132 -15.61 -11.27 7.36
CA HIS A 132 -16.28 -11.48 8.65
C HIS A 132 -15.59 -10.67 9.77
N PRO A 133 -16.32 -10.04 10.72
CA PRO A 133 -15.74 -9.22 11.77
C PRO A 133 -14.68 -9.92 12.64
N ILE A 134 -14.87 -11.21 12.95
CA ILE A 134 -13.89 -12.01 13.69
C ILE A 134 -12.54 -12.09 12.95
N ILE A 135 -12.57 -12.24 11.62
CA ILE A 135 -11.34 -12.29 10.81
C ILE A 135 -10.66 -10.92 10.78
N ILE A 136 -11.43 -9.83 10.68
CA ILE A 136 -10.89 -8.47 10.80
C ILE A 136 -10.20 -8.27 12.15
N ARG A 137 -10.84 -8.66 13.26
CA ARG A 137 -10.24 -8.58 14.61
C ARG A 137 -8.95 -9.39 14.72
N TRP A 138 -8.93 -10.61 14.18
CA TRP A 138 -7.71 -11.42 14.14
C TRP A 138 -6.59 -10.77 13.31
N CYS A 139 -6.92 -10.23 12.13
CA CYS A 139 -5.97 -9.50 11.29
C CYS A 139 -5.43 -8.25 11.98
N LEU A 140 -6.27 -7.50 12.69
CA LEU A 140 -5.87 -6.37 13.53
C LEU A 140 -4.90 -6.81 14.62
N GLY A 141 -5.18 -7.91 15.32
CA GLY A 141 -4.29 -8.44 16.35
C GLY A 141 -2.89 -8.76 15.83
N ILE A 142 -2.78 -9.32 14.62
CA ILE A 142 -1.48 -9.56 13.99
C ILE A 142 -0.81 -8.24 13.58
N TYR A 143 -1.56 -7.36 12.92
CA TYR A 143 -1.04 -6.10 12.41
C TYR A 143 -0.53 -5.18 13.53
N LEU A 144 -1.26 -5.07 14.64
CA LEU A 144 -0.87 -4.26 15.80
C LEU A 144 0.39 -4.81 16.49
N LYS A 145 0.59 -6.14 16.49
CA LYS A 145 1.80 -6.77 17.05
C LYS A 145 3.00 -6.66 16.12
N SER A 146 2.81 -6.90 14.83
CA SER A 146 3.88 -6.81 13.83
C SER A 146 3.30 -6.50 12.45
N PRO A 147 3.31 -5.21 12.04
CA PRO A 147 2.87 -4.81 10.71
C PRO A 147 3.67 -5.52 9.62
N GLY A 148 5.00 -5.64 9.79
CA GLY A 148 5.88 -6.29 8.82
C GLY A 148 5.54 -7.76 8.58
N ALA A 149 5.24 -8.50 9.66
CA ALA A 149 4.82 -9.90 9.53
C ALA A 149 3.46 -10.02 8.82
N TYR A 150 2.50 -9.13 9.13
CA TYR A 150 1.21 -9.09 8.45
C TYR A 150 1.35 -8.89 6.95
N ASP A 151 2.17 -7.93 6.52
CA ASP A 151 2.37 -7.67 5.09
C ASP A 151 3.12 -8.80 4.41
N HIS A 152 4.08 -9.42 5.08
CA HIS A 152 4.76 -10.57 4.51
C HIS A 152 3.79 -11.72 4.23
N ILE A 153 2.90 -12.05 5.17
CA ILE A 153 1.88 -13.09 4.99
C ILE A 153 0.92 -12.75 3.84
N ARG A 154 0.52 -11.47 3.73
CA ARG A 154 -0.37 -11.01 2.67
C ARG A 154 0.31 -11.01 1.30
N ASP A 155 1.51 -10.46 1.21
CA ASP A 155 2.21 -10.17 -0.04
C ASP A 155 2.81 -11.44 -0.66
N THR A 156 3.21 -12.42 0.17
CA THR A 156 3.55 -13.77 -0.29
C THR A 156 2.34 -14.51 -0.88
N GLY A 157 1.13 -14.05 -0.57
CA GLY A 157 -0.12 -14.69 -1.02
C GLY A 157 -0.44 -15.98 -0.30
N PHE A 158 0.28 -16.31 0.79
CA PHE A 158 0.02 -17.47 1.64
C PHE A 158 -1.42 -17.45 2.18
N LEU A 159 -1.88 -16.29 2.63
CA LEU A 159 -3.29 -16.03 2.95
C LEU A 159 -3.78 -14.81 2.19
N LYS A 160 -5.03 -14.86 1.71
CA LYS A 160 -5.74 -13.66 1.27
C LYS A 160 -6.17 -12.91 2.53
N LEU A 161 -5.62 -11.73 2.73
CA LEU A 161 -5.90 -10.89 3.89
C LEU A 161 -6.43 -9.51 3.47
N PRO A 162 -7.17 -8.81 4.35
CA PRO A 162 -7.55 -7.42 4.12
C PRO A 162 -6.35 -6.52 3.81
N HIS A 163 -6.58 -5.47 3.02
CA HIS A 163 -5.53 -4.47 2.80
C HIS A 163 -5.29 -3.63 4.08
N ARG A 164 -4.08 -3.07 4.24
CA ARG A 164 -3.77 -2.15 5.36
C ARG A 164 -4.81 -1.03 5.49
N THR A 165 -5.24 -0.46 4.37
CA THR A 165 -6.28 0.59 4.36
C THR A 165 -7.57 0.14 5.03
N THR A 166 -7.98 -1.11 4.81
CA THR A 166 -9.16 -1.67 5.47
C THR A 166 -8.93 -1.77 6.97
N LEU A 167 -7.77 -2.27 7.42
CA LEU A 167 -7.44 -2.32 8.84
C LEU A 167 -7.41 -0.92 9.47
N ASN A 168 -6.80 0.05 8.80
CA ASN A 168 -6.73 1.43 9.27
C ASN A 168 -8.11 2.08 9.44
N GLN A 169 -9.08 1.72 8.59
CA GLN A 169 -10.47 2.18 8.76
C GLN A 169 -11.11 1.62 10.03
N TYR A 170 -10.72 0.41 10.44
CA TYR A 170 -11.21 -0.18 11.69
C TYR A 170 -10.44 0.33 12.92
N THR A 171 -9.15 0.68 12.80
CA THR A 171 -8.40 1.28 13.92
C THR A 171 -8.81 2.73 14.17
N ASN A 172 -9.03 3.48 13.09
CA ASN A 172 -9.34 4.92 13.15
C ASN A 172 -10.85 5.17 13.18
N PHE A 173 -11.62 4.24 13.76
CA PHE A 173 -13.06 4.40 13.87
C PHE A 173 -13.45 5.47 14.90
N THR A 174 -12.61 5.69 15.91
CA THR A 174 -12.81 6.72 16.94
C THR A 174 -12.02 7.97 16.62
N ASP A 175 -12.65 9.13 16.75
CA ASP A 175 -11.97 10.42 16.64
C ASP A 175 -11.02 10.61 17.83
N ILE A 176 -9.75 10.91 17.51
CA ILE A 176 -8.71 11.19 18.50
C ILE A 176 -8.63 12.72 18.64
N GLY A 177 -9.02 13.23 19.80
CA GLY A 177 -8.97 14.64 20.17
C GLY A 177 -8.03 14.90 21.34
N THR A 178 -7.88 16.18 21.70
CA THR A 178 -7.22 16.57 22.97
C THR A 178 -8.18 16.32 24.14
N GLY A 179 -7.64 16.00 25.31
CA GLY A 179 -8.44 15.63 26.47
C GLY A 179 -8.87 14.16 26.47
N TYR A 180 -9.95 13.85 27.17
CA TYR A 180 -10.50 12.49 27.25
C TYR A 180 -11.60 12.27 26.20
N ASN A 181 -11.74 11.03 25.72
CA ASN A 181 -12.81 10.67 24.81
C ASN A 181 -14.00 10.08 25.62
N PRO A 182 -15.15 10.78 25.71
CA PRO A 182 -16.29 10.33 26.50
C PRO A 182 -16.91 9.04 25.95
N ASP A 183 -16.86 8.82 24.63
CA ASP A 183 -17.42 7.62 24.00
C ASP A 183 -16.64 6.37 24.41
N VAL A 184 -15.32 6.49 24.55
CA VAL A 184 -14.46 5.39 25.02
C VAL A 184 -14.77 5.06 26.47
N ILE A 185 -14.89 6.07 27.34
CA ILE A 185 -15.20 5.86 28.77
C ILE A 185 -16.59 5.22 28.91
N LYS A 186 -17.59 5.73 28.21
CA LYS A 186 -18.95 5.17 28.21
C LYS A 186 -18.96 3.72 27.72
N ARG A 187 -18.23 3.44 26.65
CA ARG A 187 -18.13 2.08 26.12
C ARG A 187 -17.46 1.13 27.11
N LEU A 188 -16.41 1.57 27.81
CA LEU A 188 -15.80 0.78 28.88
C LEU A 188 -16.80 0.55 30.03
N TYR A 189 -17.56 1.57 30.41
CA TYR A 189 -18.61 1.43 31.42
C TYR A 189 -19.63 0.35 31.06
N ASP A 190 -20.11 0.37 29.82
CA ASP A 190 -21.08 -0.58 29.28
C ASP A 190 -20.49 -1.99 29.10
N ASP A 191 -19.27 -2.10 28.55
CA ASP A 191 -18.60 -3.37 28.26
C ASP A 191 -18.26 -4.13 29.56
N TYR A 192 -17.87 -3.41 30.62
CA TYR A 192 -17.53 -3.98 31.93
C TYR A 192 -18.73 -4.06 32.88
N LYS A 193 -19.91 -3.53 32.49
CA LYS A 193 -21.13 -3.48 33.30
C LYS A 193 -20.84 -3.06 34.75
N LEU A 194 -20.25 -1.88 34.90
CA LEU A 194 -19.76 -1.42 36.21
C LEU A 194 -20.85 -1.35 37.28
N ASP A 195 -22.12 -1.20 36.88
CA ASP A 195 -23.29 -1.26 37.77
C ASP A 195 -23.51 -2.63 38.42
N ASP A 196 -23.15 -3.72 37.75
CA ASP A 196 -23.32 -5.09 38.23
C ASP A 196 -22.11 -5.54 39.09
N MET A 197 -21.04 -4.76 39.07
CA MET A 197 -19.77 -5.13 39.68
C MET A 197 -19.76 -4.82 41.19
N PRO A 198 -19.22 -5.69 42.06
CA PRO A 198 -19.10 -5.38 43.49
C PRO A 198 -18.26 -4.13 43.74
N GLU A 199 -18.59 -3.36 44.78
CA GLU A 199 -17.98 -2.04 45.06
C GLU A 199 -16.44 -2.09 45.13
N GLY A 200 -15.87 -3.13 45.76
CA GLY A 200 -14.41 -3.30 45.84
C GLY A 200 -13.70 -3.46 44.50
N HIS A 201 -14.39 -3.90 43.45
CA HIS A 201 -13.84 -4.03 42.09
C HIS A 201 -14.00 -2.75 41.25
N ARG A 202 -14.80 -1.77 41.74
CA ARG A 202 -14.96 -0.45 41.09
C ARG A 202 -13.84 0.52 41.47
N ILE A 203 -13.05 0.20 42.49
CA ILE A 203 -11.94 1.03 42.97
C ILE A 203 -10.78 0.92 41.98
N CYS A 204 -10.42 2.02 41.34
CA CYS A 204 -9.28 2.11 40.44
C CYS A 204 -8.39 3.31 40.77
N THR A 205 -7.14 3.26 40.33
CA THR A 205 -6.18 4.37 40.48
C THR A 205 -5.88 4.93 39.10
N LEU A 206 -5.98 6.26 38.94
CA LEU A 206 -5.60 6.95 37.73
C LEU A 206 -4.12 7.36 37.84
N LEU A 207 -3.27 6.76 37.02
CA LEU A 207 -1.83 7.05 36.96
C LEU A 207 -1.51 7.66 35.59
N PHE A 208 -0.81 8.79 35.59
CA PHE A 208 -0.34 9.45 34.37
C PHE A 208 1.05 10.04 34.59
N ASP A 209 1.82 10.11 33.52
CA ASP A 209 3.17 10.67 33.47
C ASP A 209 3.34 11.42 32.14
N GLU A 210 4.22 12.41 32.11
CA GLU A 210 4.49 13.20 30.91
C GLU A 210 5.61 12.56 30.08
N MET A 211 5.32 12.27 28.82
CA MET A 211 6.32 11.76 27.88
C MET A 211 6.75 12.87 26.92
N LYS A 212 8.05 13.15 26.89
CA LYS A 212 8.65 14.05 25.88
C LYS A 212 8.58 13.40 24.50
N ILE A 213 7.82 13.99 23.60
CA ILE A 213 7.73 13.61 22.18
C ILE A 213 8.57 14.62 21.38
N PHE A 214 9.49 14.12 20.55
CA PHE A 214 10.49 14.92 19.84
C PHE A 214 9.90 15.82 18.74
#